data_AF-A0A6P7GP23-F1
#
_entry.id   AF-A0A6P7GP23-F1
#
_cell.length_a   1.000
_cell.length_b   1.000
_cell.length_c   1.000
_cell.angle_alpha   90.00
_cell.angle_beta   90.00
_cell.angle_gamma   90.00
#
_symmetry.space_group_name_H-M   'P 1'
#
loop_
_entity.id
_entity.type
_entity.pdbx_description
1 polymer ?
#
loop_
_entity_poly.entity_id
_entity_poly.type
_entity_poly.pdbx_seq_one_letter_code
_entity_poly.pdbx_strand_id
1 'polypeptide(L)'
;MREERFTLGEIYTNFADNFNALVWCAMRLIIKNSILCNICIISKNLIKRNSLSDGYIWKCNGCGQRTSVIRDGSFFSKSLLPLKKMIIIIYGFANDFPQTQIKIESGVGSPTIVDWCNFCREVCTRYLQEHPVEIGGFDENGEPITVEIDESYFSPRKYNRGAYRPGRWIFGAVERNSGKLPIISRYVIVTNIYPGNKVIFFLE
;
A
#
# COMPACT_ATOMS: atom_id res chain seq x y z
N MET A 1 10.21 -0.07 11.52
CA MET A 1 10.03 -1.21 10.58
C MET A 1 11.41 -1.50 10.00
N ARG A 2 11.93 -2.73 10.06
CA ARG A 2 13.24 -3.02 9.43
C ARG A 2 13.03 -2.98 7.92
N GLU A 3 13.93 -2.33 7.19
CA GLU A 3 13.92 -2.34 5.74
C GLU A 3 14.25 -3.77 5.27
N GLU A 4 13.25 -4.53 4.84
CA GLU A 4 13.45 -5.84 4.26
C GLU A 4 13.63 -5.68 2.75
N ARG A 5 14.78 -6.12 2.23
CA ARG A 5 15.07 -6.10 0.80
C ARG A 5 14.74 -7.46 0.21
N PHE A 6 14.03 -7.44 -0.91
CA PHE A 6 13.68 -8.63 -1.67
C PHE A 6 14.01 -8.43 -3.13
N THR A 7 14.30 -9.52 -3.80
CA THR A 7 14.39 -9.60 -5.25
C THR A 7 13.15 -10.32 -5.79
N LEU A 8 12.84 -10.09 -7.07
CA LEU A 8 11.82 -10.90 -7.76
C LEU A 8 12.13 -12.39 -7.69
N GLY A 9 13.40 -12.78 -7.84
CA GLY A 9 13.82 -14.18 -7.75
C GLY A 9 13.45 -14.83 -6.42
N GLU A 10 13.69 -14.14 -5.30
CA GLU A 10 13.29 -14.62 -3.97
C GLU A 10 11.77 -14.73 -3.83
N ILE A 11 11.01 -13.78 -4.39
CA ILE A 11 9.54 -13.87 -4.43
C ILE A 11 9.11 -15.10 -5.23
N TYR A 12 9.72 -15.37 -6.39
CA TYR A 12 9.38 -16.54 -7.20
C TYR A 12 9.63 -17.85 -6.46
N THR A 13 10.73 -17.94 -5.71
CA THR A 13 11.13 -19.10 -4.90
C THR A 13 10.23 -19.27 -3.68
N ASN A 14 10.03 -18.21 -2.89
CA ASN A 14 9.20 -18.24 -1.67
C ASN A 14 7.72 -18.53 -1.96
N PHE A 15 7.26 -18.17 -3.17
CA PHE A 15 5.91 -18.42 -3.66
C PHE A 15 5.88 -19.52 -4.71
N ALA A 16 6.79 -20.50 -4.64
CA ALA A 16 6.73 -21.71 -5.45
C ALA A 16 5.56 -22.61 -5.03
N ASP A 17 5.26 -22.63 -3.74
CA ASP A 17 4.12 -23.34 -3.17
C ASP A 17 3.20 -22.41 -2.37
N ASN A 18 1.92 -22.76 -2.34
CA ASN A 18 0.91 -21.94 -1.67
C ASN A 18 1.09 -21.90 -0.15
N PHE A 19 1.73 -22.90 0.47
CA PHE A 19 1.92 -22.91 1.92
C PHE A 19 2.97 -21.89 2.33
N ASN A 20 4.13 -21.87 1.68
CA ASN A 20 5.18 -20.90 1.92
C ASN A 20 4.72 -19.49 1.59
N ALA A 21 3.91 -19.31 0.53
CA ALA A 21 3.25 -18.02 0.27
C ALA A 21 2.38 -17.55 1.45
N LEU A 22 1.58 -18.45 2.04
CA LEU A 22 0.74 -18.13 3.20
C LEU A 22 1.59 -17.85 4.45
N VAL A 23 2.61 -18.68 4.72
CA VAL A 23 3.52 -18.48 5.85
C VAL A 23 4.25 -17.13 5.72
N TRP A 24 4.75 -16.80 4.53
CA TRP A 24 5.41 -15.53 4.25
C TRP A 24 4.50 -14.34 4.55
N CYS A 25 3.22 -14.43 4.16
CA CYS A 25 2.21 -13.42 4.45
C CYS A 25 1.86 -13.36 5.95
N ALA A 26 1.72 -14.50 6.61
CA ALA A 26 1.39 -14.61 8.03
C ALA A 26 2.49 -14.02 8.94
N MET A 27 3.75 -14.30 8.61
CA MET A 27 4.90 -13.74 9.33
C MET A 27 4.96 -12.21 9.26
N ARG A 28 4.39 -11.62 8.21
CA ARG A 28 4.33 -10.16 8.00
C ARG A 28 3.00 -9.53 8.44
N LEU A 29 2.11 -10.33 9.04
CA LEU A 29 0.80 -9.87 9.52
C LEU A 29 -0.08 -9.23 8.42
N ILE A 30 0.17 -9.54 7.15
CA ILE A 30 -0.65 -9.07 6.02
C ILE A 30 -1.84 -9.99 5.72
N ILE A 31 -1.89 -11.14 6.41
CA ILE A 31 -3.07 -12.01 6.57
C ILE A 31 -3.19 -12.40 8.05
N LYS A 32 -4.37 -12.86 8.46
CA LYS A 32 -4.62 -13.28 9.85
C LYS A 32 -3.89 -14.59 10.16
N ASN A 33 -3.20 -14.63 11.31
CA ASN A 33 -2.51 -15.83 11.79
C ASN A 33 -3.44 -16.82 12.50
N SER A 34 -4.59 -16.35 12.97
CA SER A 34 -5.63 -17.18 13.55
C SER A 34 -7.00 -16.55 13.33
N ILE A 35 -8.04 -17.39 13.31
CA ILE A 35 -9.43 -16.93 13.31
C ILE A 35 -10.25 -17.77 14.29
N LEU A 36 -11.19 -17.12 14.96
CA LEU A 36 -12.12 -17.79 15.86
C LEU A 36 -13.31 -18.38 15.09
N CYS A 37 -13.84 -19.48 15.60
CA CYS A 37 -15.15 -19.98 15.19
C CYS A 37 -16.24 -19.10 15.78
N ASN A 38 -17.19 -18.67 14.94
CA ASN A 38 -18.34 -17.88 15.35
C ASN A 38 -19.38 -18.68 16.16
N ILE A 39 -19.26 -20.00 16.22
CA ILE A 39 -20.15 -20.89 16.98
C ILE A 39 -19.47 -21.33 18.28
N CYS A 40 -18.26 -21.89 18.18
CA CYS A 40 -17.56 -22.48 19.32
C CYS A 40 -16.63 -21.51 20.05
N ILE A 41 -16.33 -20.34 19.48
CA ILE A 41 -15.37 -19.34 20.01
C ILE A 41 -13.95 -19.89 20.22
N ILE A 42 -13.62 -21.03 19.61
CA ILE A 42 -12.26 -21.60 19.59
C ILE A 42 -11.52 -21.25 18.31
N SER A 43 -10.19 -21.27 18.36
CA SER A 43 -9.34 -21.07 17.18
C SER A 43 -9.56 -22.17 16.14
N LYS A 44 -9.65 -21.79 14.87
CA LYS A 44 -9.72 -22.72 13.74
C LYS A 44 -8.33 -23.19 13.33
N ASN A 45 -8.26 -24.40 12.80
CA ASN A 45 -7.06 -24.95 12.18
C ASN A 45 -7.04 -24.68 10.68
N LEU A 46 -5.85 -24.49 10.14
CA LEU A 46 -5.63 -24.39 8.70
C LEU A 46 -5.52 -25.80 8.12
N ILE A 47 -6.34 -26.11 7.11
CA ILE A 47 -6.35 -27.42 6.45
C ILE A 47 -6.21 -27.27 4.94
N LYS A 48 -5.55 -28.23 4.29
CA LYS A 48 -5.33 -28.22 2.85
C LYS A 48 -6.62 -28.50 2.07
N ARG A 49 -6.85 -27.76 0.99
CA ARG A 49 -7.97 -27.91 0.06
C ARG A 49 -7.55 -27.45 -1.34
N ASN A 50 -7.12 -28.41 -2.16
CA ASN A 50 -6.53 -28.15 -3.48
C ASN A 50 -7.50 -27.52 -4.51
N SER A 51 -8.81 -27.56 -4.27
CA SER A 51 -9.80 -26.96 -5.19
C SER A 51 -9.87 -25.43 -5.11
N LEU A 52 -9.12 -24.80 -4.20
CA LEU A 52 -9.04 -23.35 -4.06
C LEU A 52 -7.71 -22.82 -4.57
N SER A 53 -7.71 -21.56 -5.04
CA SER A 53 -6.51 -20.89 -5.54
C SER A 53 -5.36 -20.88 -4.53
N ASP A 54 -5.67 -20.62 -3.25
CA ASP A 54 -4.70 -20.62 -2.15
C ASP A 54 -4.43 -22.02 -1.56
N GLY A 55 -5.19 -23.04 -1.95
CA GLY A 55 -4.94 -24.41 -1.51
C GLY A 55 -5.21 -24.71 -0.04
N TYR A 56 -5.72 -23.77 0.76
CA TYR A 56 -5.98 -23.95 2.19
C TYR A 56 -7.32 -23.32 2.61
N ILE A 57 -7.89 -23.78 3.73
CA ILE A 57 -9.06 -23.18 4.39
C ILE A 57 -8.92 -23.26 5.91
N TRP A 58 -9.69 -22.43 6.61
CA TRP A 58 -9.86 -22.55 8.05
C TRP A 58 -11.00 -23.51 8.39
N LYS A 59 -10.78 -24.43 9.34
CA LYS A 59 -11.78 -25.37 9.84
C LYS A 59 -11.79 -25.38 11.37
N CYS A 60 -12.97 -25.26 11.96
CA CYS A 60 -13.18 -25.45 13.40
C CYS A 60 -13.13 -26.95 13.74
N ASN A 61 -12.38 -27.32 14.79
CA ASN A 61 -12.33 -28.72 15.25
C ASN A 61 -13.57 -29.11 16.07
N GLY A 62 -14.26 -28.16 16.72
CA GLY A 62 -15.44 -28.44 17.54
C GLY A 62 -16.68 -28.73 16.69
N CYS A 63 -17.13 -27.75 15.90
CA CYS A 63 -18.36 -27.87 15.09
C CYS A 63 -18.12 -28.18 13.61
N GLY A 64 -16.86 -28.29 13.16
CA GLY A 64 -16.55 -28.55 11.74
C GLY A 64 -16.77 -27.37 10.78
N GLN A 65 -17.20 -26.20 11.28
CA GLN A 65 -17.45 -25.01 10.46
C GLN A 65 -16.20 -24.58 9.68
N ARG A 66 -16.39 -24.27 8.39
CA ARG A 66 -15.32 -23.92 7.45
C ARG A 66 -15.40 -22.45 7.06
N THR A 67 -14.25 -21.82 6.89
CA THR A 67 -14.11 -20.50 6.26
C THR A 67 -13.13 -20.64 5.11
N SER A 68 -13.63 -20.50 3.89
CA SER A 68 -12.85 -20.68 2.67
C SER A 68 -11.94 -19.49 2.35
N VAL A 69 -12.25 -18.31 2.86
CA VAL A 69 -11.53 -17.08 2.55
C VAL A 69 -10.45 -16.84 3.59
N ILE A 70 -9.23 -17.31 3.34
CA ILE A 70 -8.08 -17.08 4.24
C ILE A 70 -7.73 -15.59 4.31
N ARG A 71 -7.90 -14.89 3.19
CA ARG A 71 -7.55 -13.48 3.00
C ARG A 71 -8.56 -12.50 3.61
N ASP A 72 -9.58 -12.99 4.29
CA ASP A 72 -10.69 -12.16 4.73
C ASP A 72 -10.26 -11.12 5.79
N GLY A 73 -10.67 -9.87 5.57
CA GLY A 73 -10.26 -8.72 6.37
C GLY A 73 -8.77 -8.35 6.22
N SER A 74 -8.12 -8.79 5.14
CA SER A 74 -6.74 -8.45 4.82
C SER A 74 -6.66 -7.63 3.53
N PHE A 75 -5.48 -7.07 3.23
CA PHE A 75 -5.18 -6.36 1.99
C PHE A 75 -5.55 -7.16 0.72
N PHE A 76 -5.51 -8.49 0.79
CA PHE A 76 -5.80 -9.38 -0.34
C PHE A 76 -7.27 -9.84 -0.43
N SER A 77 -8.14 -9.30 0.42
CA SER A 77 -9.54 -9.71 0.50
C SER A 77 -10.25 -9.50 -0.85
N LYS A 78 -11.20 -10.38 -1.17
CA LYS A 78 -12.04 -10.37 -2.39
C LYS A 78 -11.29 -10.56 -3.72
N SER A 79 -9.96 -10.55 -3.73
CA SER A 79 -9.19 -10.79 -4.95
C SER A 79 -9.27 -12.24 -5.42
N LEU A 80 -9.48 -12.43 -6.72
CA LEU A 80 -9.43 -13.73 -7.38
C LEU A 80 -8.02 -14.11 -7.85
N LEU A 81 -7.06 -13.18 -7.79
CA LEU A 81 -5.69 -13.46 -8.18
C LEU A 81 -4.99 -14.39 -7.16
N PRO A 82 -4.11 -15.31 -7.59
CA PRO A 82 -3.22 -16.02 -6.69
C PRO A 82 -2.32 -15.08 -5.89
N LEU A 83 -1.96 -15.46 -4.65
CA LEU A 83 -1.09 -14.65 -3.76
C LEU A 83 0.20 -14.19 -4.45
N LYS A 84 0.88 -15.12 -5.14
CA LYS A 84 2.10 -14.84 -5.90
C LYS A 84 1.94 -13.65 -6.85
N LYS A 85 0.87 -13.63 -7.63
CA LYS A 85 0.63 -12.57 -8.62
C LYS A 85 0.39 -11.22 -7.95
N MET A 86 -0.38 -11.20 -6.86
CA MET A 86 -0.62 -9.96 -6.10
C MET A 86 0.68 -9.41 -5.50
N ILE A 87 1.53 -10.26 -4.93
CA ILE A 87 2.81 -9.86 -4.36
C ILE A 87 3.76 -9.32 -5.44
N ILE A 88 3.83 -9.95 -6.61
CA ILE A 88 4.62 -9.43 -7.75
C ILE A 88 4.13 -8.03 -8.16
N ILE A 89 2.81 -7.81 -8.19
CA ILE A 89 2.25 -6.50 -8.53
C ILE A 89 2.63 -5.44 -7.48
N ILE A 90 2.49 -5.77 -6.19
CA ILE A 90 2.86 -4.87 -5.09
C ILE A 90 4.36 -4.57 -5.13
N TYR A 91 5.19 -5.58 -5.35
CA TYR A 91 6.64 -5.42 -5.48
C TYR A 91 6.97 -4.47 -6.64
N GLY A 92 6.39 -4.70 -7.82
CA GLY A 92 6.62 -3.85 -8.98
C GLY A 92 6.15 -2.41 -8.75
N PHE A 93 5.00 -2.24 -8.09
CA PHE A 93 4.51 -0.92 -7.69
C PHE A 93 5.47 -0.21 -6.73
N ALA A 94 5.92 -0.90 -5.68
CA ALA A 94 6.80 -0.33 -4.65
C ALA A 94 8.20 0.03 -5.20
N ASN A 95 8.66 -0.64 -6.26
CA ASN A 95 9.92 -0.36 -6.93
C ASN A 95 9.78 0.53 -8.18
N ASP A 96 8.63 1.19 -8.35
CA ASP A 96 8.32 2.09 -9.48
C ASP A 96 8.55 1.45 -10.86
N PHE A 97 8.22 0.17 -11.00
CA PHE A 97 8.31 -0.51 -12.28
C PHE A 97 7.25 0.00 -13.25
N PRO A 98 7.58 0.13 -14.55
CA PRO A 98 6.57 0.36 -15.57
C PRO A 98 5.47 -0.70 -15.52
N GLN A 99 4.21 -0.31 -15.65
CA GLN A 99 3.08 -1.26 -15.65
C GLN A 99 3.22 -2.36 -16.72
N THR A 100 3.93 -2.07 -17.81
CA THR A 100 4.30 -3.06 -18.83
C THR A 100 5.21 -4.15 -18.27
N GLN A 101 6.19 -3.80 -17.44
CA GLN A 101 7.04 -4.77 -16.76
C GLN A 101 6.24 -5.56 -15.73
N ILE A 102 5.42 -4.89 -14.91
CA ILE A 102 4.57 -5.57 -13.91
C ILE A 102 3.65 -6.60 -14.58
N LYS A 103 3.08 -6.25 -15.73
CA LYS A 103 2.28 -7.16 -16.56
C LYS A 103 3.06 -8.40 -16.99
N ILE A 104 4.30 -8.21 -17.48
CA ILE A 104 5.17 -9.30 -17.93
C ILE A 104 5.47 -10.23 -16.75
N GLU A 105 5.94 -9.68 -15.63
CA GLU A 105 6.33 -10.46 -14.44
C GLU A 105 5.14 -11.20 -13.81
N SER A 106 4.00 -10.55 -13.65
CA SER A 106 2.84 -11.17 -13.00
C SER A 106 2.02 -12.08 -13.92
N GLY A 107 2.16 -11.93 -15.24
CA GLY A 107 1.29 -12.57 -16.23
C GLY A 107 -0.19 -12.23 -16.02
N VAL A 108 -0.49 -10.98 -15.66
CA VAL A 108 -1.85 -10.46 -15.41
C VAL A 108 -2.23 -9.46 -16.51
N GLY A 109 -3.51 -9.45 -16.89
CA GLY A 109 -4.02 -8.54 -17.93
C GLY A 109 -3.90 -7.07 -17.54
N SER A 110 -3.70 -6.20 -18.54
CA SER A 110 -3.52 -4.76 -18.33
C SER A 110 -4.63 -4.10 -17.49
N PRO A 111 -5.93 -4.40 -17.68
CA PRO A 111 -6.99 -3.78 -16.86
C PRO A 111 -6.79 -4.08 -15.37
N THR A 112 -6.51 -5.33 -15.04
CA THR A 112 -6.27 -5.75 -13.65
C THR A 112 -4.99 -5.15 -13.07
N ILE A 113 -3.91 -4.97 -13.86
CA ILE A 113 -2.71 -4.26 -13.41
C ILE A 113 -3.03 -2.81 -13.03
N VAL A 114 -3.78 -2.11 -13.88
CA VAL A 114 -4.21 -0.73 -13.62
C VAL A 114 -5.00 -0.66 -12.32
N ASP A 115 -5.97 -1.55 -12.15
CA ASP A 115 -6.81 -1.61 -10.94
C ASP A 115 -5.97 -1.87 -9.68
N TRP A 116 -5.03 -2.82 -9.73
CA TRP A 116 -4.16 -3.11 -8.59
C TRP A 116 -3.19 -1.98 -8.26
N CYS A 117 -2.61 -1.33 -9.27
CA CYS A 117 -1.76 -0.16 -9.02
C CYS A 117 -2.58 1.00 -8.43
N ASN A 118 -3.82 1.20 -8.88
CA ASN A 118 -4.72 2.20 -8.28
C ASN A 118 -5.03 1.84 -6.82
N PHE A 119 -5.34 0.58 -6.53
CA PHE A 119 -5.57 0.12 -5.17
C PHE A 119 -4.36 0.35 -4.26
N CYS A 120 -3.14 0.08 -4.75
CA CYS A 120 -1.91 0.39 -4.00
C CYS A 120 -1.78 1.89 -3.73
N ARG A 121 -2.06 2.76 -4.72
CA ARG A 121 -2.07 4.23 -4.52
C ARG A 121 -3.10 4.67 -3.50
N GLU A 122 -4.30 4.11 -3.52
CA GLU A 122 -5.34 4.42 -2.53
C GLU A 122 -4.90 4.06 -1.12
N VAL A 123 -4.24 2.92 -0.93
CA VAL A 123 -3.70 2.53 0.38
C VAL A 123 -2.59 3.48 0.83
N CYS A 124 -1.65 3.85 -0.04
CA CYS A 124 -0.64 4.85 0.28
C CYS A 124 -1.27 6.21 0.62
N THR A 125 -2.27 6.63 -0.15
CA THR A 125 -2.99 7.90 0.08
C THR A 125 -3.67 7.91 1.44
N ARG A 126 -4.38 6.84 1.79
CA ARG A 126 -5.04 6.69 3.09
C ARG A 126 -4.02 6.72 4.24
N TYR A 127 -2.90 6.01 4.09
CA TYR A 127 -1.84 6.02 5.10
C TYR A 127 -1.31 7.44 5.34
N LEU A 128 -1.05 8.20 4.27
CA LEU A 128 -0.59 9.59 4.38
C LEU A 128 -1.65 10.51 5.02
N GLN A 129 -2.94 10.29 4.75
CA GLN A 129 -4.03 11.02 5.38
C GLN A 129 -4.16 10.73 6.88
N GLU A 130 -3.98 9.46 7.28
CA GLU A 130 -4.07 9.02 8.67
C GLU A 130 -2.80 9.38 9.49
N HIS A 131 -1.68 9.65 8.82
CA HIS A 131 -0.38 9.96 9.44
C HIS A 131 0.17 11.29 8.91
N PRO A 132 -0.48 12.44 9.21
CA PRO A 132 -0.01 13.73 8.76
C PRO A 132 1.40 14.00 9.32
N VAL A 133 2.29 14.48 8.46
CA VAL A 133 3.65 14.87 8.83
C VAL A 133 3.68 16.38 9.05
N GLU A 134 3.96 16.79 10.28
CA GLU A 134 4.24 18.19 10.60
C GLU A 134 5.67 18.55 10.17
N ILE A 135 5.84 19.71 9.54
CA ILE A 135 7.16 20.24 9.19
C ILE A 135 7.32 21.71 9.60
N GLY A 136 8.56 22.14 9.78
CA GLY A 136 8.91 23.51 10.18
C GLY A 136 8.88 23.71 11.71
N GLY A 137 8.78 24.97 12.15
CA GLY A 137 8.88 25.34 13.56
C GLY A 137 10.33 25.57 14.00
N PHE A 138 10.65 25.16 15.23
CA PHE A 138 12.00 25.25 15.82
C PHE A 138 12.54 23.86 16.12
N ASP A 139 13.85 23.68 16.00
CA ASP A 139 14.54 22.45 16.38
C ASP A 139 14.78 22.35 17.91
N GLU A 140 15.47 21.30 18.35
CA GLU A 140 15.78 21.06 19.76
C GLU A 140 16.66 22.14 20.40
N ASN A 141 17.37 22.93 19.60
CA ASN A 141 18.23 24.03 20.04
C ASN A 141 17.50 25.38 20.01
N GLY A 142 16.24 25.41 19.58
CA GLY A 142 15.46 26.63 19.42
C GLY A 142 15.75 27.40 18.13
N GLU A 143 16.39 26.76 17.13
CA GLU A 143 16.69 27.37 15.84
C GLU A 143 15.57 27.10 14.82
N PRO A 144 15.23 28.08 13.96
CA PRO A 144 14.13 27.93 13.01
C PRO A 144 14.45 26.88 11.95
N ILE A 145 13.50 25.96 11.73
CA ILE A 145 13.60 24.89 10.73
C ILE A 145 13.26 25.44 9.35
N THR A 146 14.19 25.27 8.41
CA THR A 146 13.97 25.64 7.01
C THR A 146 13.23 24.53 6.27
N VAL A 147 12.11 24.90 5.65
CA VAL A 147 11.33 24.05 4.75
C VAL A 147 11.48 24.57 3.33
N GLU A 148 11.87 23.69 2.42
CA GLU A 148 11.83 23.95 0.98
C GLU A 148 10.50 23.46 0.41
N ILE A 149 9.88 24.26 -0.44
CA ILE A 149 8.62 23.93 -1.11
C ILE A 149 8.86 23.95 -2.62
N ASP A 150 8.45 22.89 -3.30
CA ASP A 150 8.44 22.80 -4.76
C ASP A 150 7.01 22.74 -5.29
N GLU A 151 6.77 23.33 -6.46
CA GLU A 151 5.46 23.42 -7.09
C GLU A 151 5.45 22.69 -8.44
N SER A 152 4.60 21.68 -8.56
CA SER A 152 4.38 20.94 -9.80
C SER A 152 2.96 21.15 -10.32
N TYR A 153 2.83 21.79 -11.49
CA TYR A 153 1.54 21.95 -12.16
C TYR A 153 1.25 20.81 -13.13
N PHE A 154 0.26 19.99 -12.81
CA PHE A 154 -0.24 18.93 -13.68
C PHE A 154 -1.25 19.52 -14.67
N SER A 155 -0.73 19.88 -15.84
CA SER A 155 -1.52 20.44 -16.94
C SER A 155 -2.43 19.39 -17.58
N PRO A 156 -3.69 19.73 -17.90
CA PRO A 156 -4.68 18.80 -18.42
C PRO A 156 -4.47 18.37 -19.87
N ARG A 157 -3.63 19.05 -20.65
CA ARG A 157 -3.47 18.78 -22.10
C ARG A 157 -2.04 18.45 -22.46
N LYS A 158 -1.81 17.21 -22.90
CA LYS A 158 -0.63 16.88 -23.70
C LYS A 158 -0.91 17.29 -25.15
N TYR A 159 -0.13 18.23 -25.69
CA TYR A 159 -0.26 18.72 -27.08
C TYR A 159 -1.55 19.48 -27.44
N ASN A 160 -2.23 20.13 -26.48
CA ASN A 160 -3.49 20.86 -26.71
C ASN A 160 -4.65 20.02 -27.31
N ARG A 161 -4.58 18.69 -27.24
CA ARG A 161 -5.62 17.78 -27.75
C ARG A 161 -6.41 17.15 -26.59
N GLY A 162 -7.69 16.86 -26.84
CA GLY A 162 -8.59 16.20 -25.89
C GLY A 162 -9.44 17.14 -25.02
N ALA A 163 -10.30 16.55 -24.18
CA ALA A 163 -11.22 17.27 -23.30
C ALA A 163 -10.48 18.13 -22.27
N TYR A 164 -10.95 19.35 -22.06
CA TYR A 164 -10.43 20.22 -21.01
C TYR A 164 -10.76 19.63 -19.63
N ARG A 165 -9.76 19.58 -18.76
CA ARG A 165 -9.91 19.35 -17.33
C ARG A 165 -9.20 20.51 -16.63
N PRO A 166 -9.65 21.01 -15.47
CA PRO A 166 -8.85 21.95 -14.71
C PRO A 166 -7.54 21.26 -14.28
N GLY A 167 -6.40 21.92 -14.50
CA GLY A 167 -5.11 21.45 -14.00
C GLY A 167 -5.06 21.48 -12.48
N ARG A 168 -4.06 20.80 -11.91
CA ARG A 168 -3.90 20.73 -10.45
C ARG A 168 -2.47 21.08 -10.07
N TRP A 169 -2.33 21.93 -9.07
CA TRP A 169 -1.07 22.15 -8.40
C TRP A 169 -0.85 21.04 -7.37
N ILE A 170 0.36 20.50 -7.37
CA ILE A 170 0.88 19.57 -6.38
C ILE A 170 2.09 20.26 -5.76
N PHE A 171 2.12 20.32 -4.44
CA PHE A 171 3.22 20.91 -3.71
C PHE A 171 4.04 19.77 -3.10
N GLY A 172 5.35 19.82 -3.23
CA GLY A 172 6.27 19.02 -2.42
C GLY A 172 6.83 19.91 -1.33
N ALA A 173 7.06 19.38 -0.13
CA ALA A 173 7.82 20.10 0.88
C ALA A 173 8.83 19.18 1.56
N VAL A 174 10.00 19.71 1.92
CA VAL A 174 11.06 18.99 2.62
C VAL A 174 11.72 19.85 3.69
N GLU A 175 11.91 19.29 4.89
CA GLU A 175 12.78 19.89 5.90
C GLU A 175 14.25 19.63 5.54
N ARG A 176 15.05 20.70 5.35
CA ARG A 176 16.43 20.60 4.83
C ARG A 176 17.34 19.68 5.65
N ASN A 177 17.20 19.68 6.98
CA ASN A 177 18.12 18.96 7.88
C ASN A 177 17.65 17.55 8.24
N SER A 178 16.33 17.36 8.41
CA SER A 178 15.76 16.08 8.85
C SER A 178 15.35 15.17 7.68
N GLY A 179 15.17 15.74 6.48
CA GLY A 179 14.62 15.04 5.33
C GLY A 179 13.14 14.66 5.48
N LYS A 180 12.41 15.22 6.46
CA LYS A 180 10.97 14.97 6.59
C LYS A 180 10.24 15.53 5.37
N LEU A 181 9.39 14.69 4.79
CA LEU A 181 8.69 14.93 3.53
C LEU A 181 7.18 14.65 3.71
N PRO A 182 6.31 15.67 3.75
CA PRO A 182 4.90 15.50 3.43
C PRO A 182 4.72 15.49 1.90
N ILE A 183 4.13 14.41 1.36
CA ILE A 183 3.61 14.41 -0.02
C ILE A 183 2.21 15.02 0.01
N ILE A 184 2.00 16.09 -0.75
CA ILE A 184 0.77 16.86 -0.73
C ILE A 184 0.05 16.71 -2.07
N SER A 185 -0.96 15.84 -2.13
CA SER A 185 -1.85 15.75 -3.29
C SER A 185 -3.22 16.35 -2.97
N ARG A 186 -3.41 17.64 -3.29
CA ARG A 186 -4.62 18.50 -3.18
C ARG A 186 -4.60 19.51 -2.05
N TYR A 187 -5.35 20.59 -2.32
CA TYR A 187 -5.55 21.82 -1.55
C TYR A 187 -5.02 21.76 -0.12
N VAL A 188 -3.88 22.43 0.07
CA VAL A 188 -3.40 22.76 1.41
C VAL A 188 -4.10 24.03 1.83
N ILE A 189 -4.88 23.97 2.90
CA ILE A 189 -5.08 25.16 3.71
C ILE A 189 -3.78 25.34 4.49
N VAL A 190 -2.88 26.18 3.97
CA VAL A 190 -1.70 26.56 4.74
C VAL A 190 -2.17 27.52 5.82
N THR A 191 -2.41 27.02 7.03
CA THR A 191 -2.65 27.89 8.19
C THR A 191 -1.30 28.27 8.80
N ASN A 192 -1.15 29.55 9.18
CA ASN A 192 0.01 30.08 9.92
C ASN A 192 1.38 29.99 9.22
N ILE A 193 1.51 30.59 8.02
CA ILE A 193 2.83 30.93 7.45
C ILE A 193 3.40 32.15 8.20
N TYR A 194 3.85 31.93 9.44
CA TYR A 194 4.64 32.92 10.17
C TYR A 194 5.98 32.29 10.58
N PRO A 195 7.08 33.07 10.64
CA PRO A 195 8.36 32.57 11.12
C PRO A 195 8.21 31.90 12.49
N GLY A 196 8.67 30.65 12.61
CA GLY A 196 8.66 29.90 13.87
C GLY A 196 7.43 29.02 14.14
N ASN A 197 6.42 29.02 13.27
CA ASN A 197 5.26 28.13 13.40
C ASN A 197 5.48 26.81 12.65
N LYS A 198 4.93 25.72 13.19
CA LYS A 198 4.80 24.46 12.47
C LYS A 198 3.75 24.58 11.37
N VAL A 199 4.03 24.01 10.21
CA VAL A 199 3.11 23.91 9.09
C VAL A 199 2.57 22.49 9.05
N ILE A 200 1.24 22.36 9.11
CA ILE A 200 0.54 21.09 8.97
C ILE A 200 -0.14 21.09 7.61
N PHE A 201 0.15 20.07 6.81
CA PHE A 201 -0.47 19.87 5.51
C PHE A 201 -1.63 18.89 5.66
N PHE A 202 -2.84 19.33 5.31
CA PHE A 202 -4.03 18.48 5.24
C PHE A 202 -4.30 18.12 3.77
N LEU A 203 -4.68 16.85 3.53
CA LEU A 203 -5.15 16.37 2.23
C LEU A 203 -6.69 16.36 2.25
N GLU A 204 -7.33 17.23 1.48
CA GLU A 204 -8.80 17.21 1.22
C GLU A 204 -9.20 16.32 0.03
#